data_AF-A0A7C7LVH7-F1
#
_entry.id   AF-A0A7C7LVH7-F1
#
_cell.length_a   1.000
_cell.length_b   1.000
_cell.length_c   1.000
_cell.angle_alpha   90.00
_cell.angle_beta   90.00
_cell.angle_gamma   90.00
#
_symmetry.space_group_name_H-M   'P 1'
#
loop_
_entity.id
_entity.type
_entity.pdbx_description
1 polymer ?
#
loop_
_entity_poly.entity_id
_entity_poly.type
_entity_poly.pdbx_seq_one_letter_code
_entity_poly.pdbx_strand_id
1 'polypeptide(L)'
;MQFKCVKKDYFIYIEKNEKVIDTLTQFCMDQGITNANISGIGAVKKSEIGAFDTIAKAYIRKPIPKVWELVNFVGNVTLKDGAPFVHAHVVLSDHDMQTIG
;
A
#
# COMPACT_ATOMS: atom_id res chain seq x y z
N MET A 1 6.67 -9.78 8.57
CA MET A 1 6.60 -8.37 9.01
C MET A 1 7.20 -8.21 10.41
N GLN A 2 7.84 -7.07 10.67
CA GLN A 2 8.27 -6.62 12.00
C GLN A 2 7.64 -5.25 12.29
N PHE A 3 7.37 -4.92 13.55
CA PHE A 3 6.85 -3.61 13.90
C PHE A 3 7.27 -3.14 15.30
N LYS A 4 7.24 -1.83 15.51
CA LYS A 4 7.45 -1.19 16.80
C LYS A 4 6.38 -0.14 17.03
N CYS A 5 5.67 -0.23 18.15
CA CYS A 5 4.77 0.82 18.61
C CYS A 5 5.56 1.90 19.35
N VAL A 6 5.35 3.16 18.98
CA VAL A 6 5.88 4.34 19.67
C VAL A 6 4.73 5.28 19.93
N LYS A 7 4.33 5.41 21.20
CA LYS A 7 3.14 6.14 21.63
C LYS A 7 1.86 5.56 20.98
N LYS A 8 1.39 6.20 19.91
CA LYS A 8 0.18 5.83 19.16
C LYS A 8 0.48 5.44 17.71
N ASP A 9 1.75 5.51 17.30
CA ASP A 9 2.18 5.28 15.94
C ASP A 9 2.91 3.95 15.84
N TYR A 10 2.78 3.29 14.69
CA TYR A 10 3.46 2.03 14.40
C TYR A 10 4.49 2.25 13.30
N PHE A 11 5.73 1.88 13.58
CA PHE A 11 6.78 1.75 12.58
C PHE A 11 6.79 0.30 12.13
N ILE A 12 6.53 0.07 10.84
CA ILE A 12 6.33 -1.27 10.27
C ILE A 12 7.41 -1.53 9.22
N TYR A 13 8.02 -2.70 9.29
CA TYR A 13 8.90 -3.26 8.27
C TYR A 13 8.20 -4.48 7.65
N ILE A 14 7.83 -4.35 6.39
CA ILE A 14 7.23 -5.44 5.60
C ILE A 14 8.36 -6.31 5.05
N GLU A 15 8.26 -7.62 5.26
CA GLU A 15 9.31 -8.54 4.86
C GLU A 15 9.31 -8.77 3.34
N LYS A 16 10.46 -9.18 2.82
CA LYS A 16 10.59 -9.51 1.41
C LYS A 16 9.58 -10.60 1.02
N ASN A 17 8.89 -10.37 -0.09
CA ASN A 17 7.86 -11.26 -0.66
C ASN A 17 6.49 -11.23 0.05
N GLU A 18 6.26 -10.36 1.02
CA GLU A 18 4.93 -10.10 1.55
C GLU A 18 4.15 -9.17 0.60
N LYS A 19 2.82 -9.35 0.54
CA LYS A 19 1.93 -8.45 -0.20
C LYS A 19 1.62 -7.25 0.67
N VAL A 20 2.05 -6.06 0.25
CA VAL A 20 2.01 -4.83 1.07
C VAL A 20 0.60 -4.53 1.60
N ILE A 21 -0.40 -4.44 0.71
CA ILE A 21 -1.78 -4.08 1.09
C ILE A 21 -2.40 -5.14 2.01
N ASP A 22 -2.27 -6.42 1.68
CA ASP A 22 -2.80 -7.52 2.49
C ASP A 22 -2.17 -7.55 3.88
N THR A 23 -0.84 -7.36 3.94
CA THR A 23 -0.07 -7.38 5.20
C THR A 23 -0.45 -6.21 6.11
N LEU A 24 -0.56 -5.00 5.57
CA LEU A 24 -0.99 -3.83 6.34
C LEU A 24 -2.46 -3.94 6.78
N THR A 25 -3.33 -4.48 5.91
CA THR A 25 -4.74 -4.69 6.24
C THR A 25 -4.88 -5.69 7.38
N GLN A 26 -4.17 -6.83 7.31
CA GLN A 26 -4.15 -7.82 8.38
C GLN A 26 -3.57 -7.24 9.68
N PHE A 27 -2.50 -6.45 9.58
CA PHE A 27 -1.93 -5.76 10.74
C PHE A 27 -2.96 -4.88 11.45
N CYS A 28 -3.74 -4.11 10.69
CA CYS A 28 -4.79 -3.27 11.27
C CYS A 28 -5.90 -4.10 11.93
N MET A 29 -6.27 -5.25 11.35
CA MET A 29 -7.22 -6.18 11.97
C MET A 29 -6.67 -6.72 13.30
N ASP A 30 -5.44 -7.21 13.31
CA ASP A 30 -4.80 -7.82 14.48
C ASP A 30 -4.63 -6.82 15.64
N GLN A 31 -4.39 -5.55 15.32
CA GLN A 31 -4.20 -4.47 16.29
C GLN A 31 -5.50 -3.70 16.61
N GLY A 32 -6.64 -4.06 16.01
CA GLY A 32 -7.91 -3.35 16.20
C GLY A 32 -7.90 -1.90 15.70
N ILE A 33 -7.07 -1.58 14.71
CA ILE A 33 -6.95 -0.23 14.13
C ILE A 33 -8.04 -0.06 13.07
N THR A 34 -9.05 0.75 13.39
CA THR A 34 -10.19 1.03 12.49
C THR A 34 -10.03 2.32 11.69
N ASN A 35 -9.09 3.18 12.07
CA ASN A 35 -8.78 4.43 11.39
C ASN A 35 -7.31 4.81 11.62
N ALA A 36 -6.59 5.10 10.55
CA ALA A 36 -5.21 5.57 10.58
C ALA A 36 -4.84 6.27 9.27
N ASN A 37 -3.81 7.11 9.31
CA ASN A 37 -3.07 7.50 8.11
C ASN A 37 -1.84 6.61 7.97
N ILE A 38 -1.48 6.27 6.74
CA ILE A 38 -0.31 5.45 6.42
C ILE A 38 0.58 6.23 5.47
N SER A 39 1.87 6.26 5.76
CA SER A 39 2.91 6.68 4.84
C SER A 39 4.07 5.69 4.82
N GLY A 40 4.77 5.59 3.70
CA GLY A 40 5.90 4.67 3.57
C GLY A 40 6.71 4.85 2.29
N ILE A 41 7.83 4.16 2.26
CA ILE A 41 8.75 4.02 1.12
C ILE A 41 9.31 2.60 1.11
N GLY A 42 9.93 2.18 0.00
CA GLY A 42 10.65 0.91 -0.07
C GLY A 42 10.89 0.47 -1.50
N ALA A 43 11.02 -0.83 -1.72
CA ALA A 43 11.10 -1.43 -3.05
C ALA A 43 10.06 -2.53 -3.20
N VAL A 44 9.39 -2.57 -4.34
CA VAL A 44 8.31 -3.52 -4.64
C VAL A 44 8.58 -4.27 -5.94
N LYS A 45 7.96 -5.44 -6.08
CA LYS A 45 8.05 -6.25 -7.30
C LYS A 45 6.72 -6.91 -7.58
N LYS A 46 6.45 -7.20 -8.86
CA LYS A 46 5.17 -7.80 -9.29
C LYS A 46 3.97 -6.98 -8.78
N SER A 47 4.08 -5.66 -8.91
CA SER A 47 3.08 -4.71 -8.44
C SER A 47 1.95 -4.60 -9.46
N GLU A 48 0.81 -4.10 -9.01
CA GLU A 48 -0.29 -3.66 -9.87
C GLU A 48 -0.79 -2.32 -9.34
N ILE A 49 -0.91 -1.33 -10.22
CA ILE A 49 -1.56 -0.05 -9.93
C ILE A 49 -2.73 0.11 -10.90
N GLY A 50 -3.71 0.93 -10.56
CA GLY A 50 -4.84 1.16 -11.44
C GLY A 50 -5.54 2.47 -11.19
N ALA A 51 -6.16 2.98 -12.26
CA ALA A 51 -6.99 4.18 -12.23
C ALA A 51 -8.45 3.78 -12.47
N PHE A 52 -9.37 4.42 -11.75
CA PHE A 52 -10.80 4.21 -11.96
C PHE A 52 -11.27 5.03 -13.16
N ASP A 53 -11.79 4.37 -14.18
CA ASP A 53 -12.50 5.00 -15.30
C ASP A 53 -13.94 5.29 -14.87
N THR A 54 -14.31 6.57 -14.84
CA THR A 54 -15.63 7.02 -14.39
C THR A 54 -16.73 6.79 -15.42
N ILE A 55 -16.40 6.68 -16.70
CA ILE A 55 -17.35 6.40 -17.79
C ILE A 55 -17.65 4.91 -17.82
N ALA A 56 -16.60 4.09 -17.87
CA ALA A 56 -16.73 2.62 -17.85
C ALA A 56 -17.10 2.07 -16.45
N LYS A 57 -16.97 2.89 -15.40
CA LYS A 57 -17.16 2.51 -13.99
C LYS A 57 -16.32 1.29 -13.58
N ALA A 58 -15.09 1.22 -14.09
CA ALA A 58 -14.19 0.09 -13.90
C ALA A 58 -12.75 0.55 -13.67
N TYR A 59 -11.98 -0.25 -12.91
CA TYR A 59 -10.55 0.01 -12.74
C TYR A 59 -9.75 -0.50 -13.95
N ILE A 60 -8.99 0.40 -14.57
CA ILE A 60 -7.97 0.06 -15.56
C ILE A 60 -6.69 -0.27 -14.78
N ARG A 61 -6.36 -1.55 -14.72
CA ARG A 61 -5.21 -2.08 -13.97
C ARG A 61 -3.99 -2.24 -14.88
N LYS A 62 -2.82 -1.92 -14.36
CA LYS A 62 -1.52 -2.06 -15.04
C LYS A 62 -0.57 -2.91 -14.19
N PRO A 63 -0.25 -4.14 -14.64
CA PRO A 63 0.73 -4.97 -13.96
C PRO A 63 2.15 -4.47 -14.24
N ILE A 64 3.00 -4.49 -13.22
CA ILE A 64 4.40 -4.07 -13.25
C ILE A 64 5.24 -5.23 -12.71
N PRO A 65 5.73 -6.13 -13.59
CA PRO A 65 6.40 -7.36 -13.17
C PRO A 65 7.83 -7.14 -12.65
N LYS A 66 8.41 -5.95 -12.89
CA LYS A 66 9.78 -5.59 -12.52
C LYS A 66 9.88 -5.13 -11.06
N VAL A 67 11.11 -5.04 -10.56
CA VAL A 67 11.41 -4.40 -9.26
C VAL A 67 11.51 -2.89 -9.48
N TRP A 68 10.72 -2.12 -8.75
CA TRP A 68 10.68 -0.65 -8.81
C TRP A 68 10.77 -0.09 -7.39
N GLU A 69 11.34 1.10 -7.25
CA GLU A 69 11.35 1.82 -5.99
C GLU A 69 9.95 2.39 -5.73
N LEU A 70 9.41 2.10 -4.55
CA LEU A 70 8.22 2.74 -3.98
C LEU A 70 8.67 4.06 -3.33
N VAL A 71 8.75 5.10 -4.15
CA VAL A 71 9.24 6.43 -3.73
C VAL A 71 8.19 7.21 -2.94
N ASN A 72 6.92 6.83 -3.06
CA ASN A 72 5.84 7.35 -2.24
C ASN A 72 4.75 6.30 -2.05
N PHE A 73 4.34 6.09 -0.80
CA PHE A 73 3.11 5.38 -0.43
C PHE A 73 2.35 6.29 0.53
N VAL A 74 1.12 6.64 0.17
CA VAL A 74 0.23 7.43 1.03
C VAL A 74 -1.15 6.79 1.02
N GLY A 75 -1.71 6.55 2.19
CA GLY A 75 -3.01 5.94 2.31
C GLY A 75 -3.67 6.21 3.66
N ASN A 76 -4.83 5.60 3.82
CA ASN A 76 -5.56 5.57 5.07
C ASN A 76 -6.14 4.18 5.32
N VAL A 77 -6.49 3.93 6.57
CA VAL A 77 -7.29 2.78 7.01
C VAL A 77 -8.69 3.27 7.23
N THR A 78 -9.65 2.62 6.58
CA THR A 78 -11.09 2.83 6.80
C THR A 78 -11.77 1.49 7.02
N LEU A 79 -13.09 1.47 7.19
CA LEU A 79 -13.84 0.24 7.29
C LEU A 79 -14.51 -0.07 5.94
N LYS A 80 -14.35 -1.30 5.48
CA LYS A 80 -15.11 -1.89 4.38
C LYS A 80 -15.84 -3.12 4.91
N ASP A 81 -17.16 -3.14 4.81
CA ASP A 81 -18.00 -4.24 5.32
C ASP A 81 -17.75 -4.54 6.82
N GLY A 82 -17.47 -3.49 7.61
CA GLY A 82 -17.20 -3.58 9.05
C GLY A 82 -15.77 -3.97 9.42
N ALA A 83 -14.89 -4.26 8.45
CA ALA A 83 -13.51 -4.67 8.68
C ALA A 83 -12.50 -3.61 8.20
N PRO A 84 -11.35 -3.44 8.88
CA PRO A 84 -10.27 -2.56 8.41
C PRO A 84 -9.88 -2.84 6.96
N PHE A 85 -9.68 -1.77 6.20
CA PHE A 85 -9.30 -1.78 4.79
C PHE A 85 -8.32 -0.65 4.50
N VAL A 86 -7.17 -1.00 3.90
CA VAL A 86 -6.17 -0.02 3.47
C VAL A 86 -6.51 0.49 2.07
N HIS A 87 -6.69 1.79 1.94
CA HIS A 87 -6.74 2.49 0.66
C HIS A 87 -5.48 3.33 0.51
N ALA A 88 -4.69 3.07 -0.54
CA ALA A 88 -3.41 3.74 -0.75
C ALA A 88 -3.19 4.10 -2.22
N HIS A 89 -2.53 5.22 -2.42
CA HIS A 89 -1.95 5.65 -3.68
C HIS A 89 -0.42 5.54 -3.58
N VAL A 90 0.22 5.33 -4.71
CA VAL A 90 1.68 5.14 -4.78
C VAL A 90 2.29 5.90 -5.94
N VAL A 91 3.57 6.23 -5.81
CA VAL A 91 4.43 6.55 -6.94
C VAL A 91 5.56 5.53 -6.95
N LEU A 92 5.76 4.91 -8.11
CA LEU A 92 6.84 3.98 -8.36
C LEU A 92 7.84 4.61 -9.30
N SER A 93 9.14 4.37 -9.08
CA SER A 93 10.23 4.81 -9.96
C SER A 93 11.04 3.61 -10.45
N ASP A 94 11.38 3.61 -11.74
CA ASP A 94 12.37 2.66 -12.28
C ASP A 94 13.81 3.15 -12.09
N HIS A 95 14.76 2.39 -12.66
CA HIS A 95 16.18 2.67 -12.56
C HIS A 95 16.61 3.87 -13.42
N ASP A 96 15.76 4.30 -14.37
CA ASP A 96 15.97 5.47 -15.22
C ASP A 96 15.27 6.72 -14.64
N MET A 97 14.78 6.63 -13.39
CA MET A 97 14.04 7.68 -12.68
C MET A 97 12.69 8.05 -13.32
N GLN A 98 12.14 7.18 -14.16
CA GLN A 98 10.79 7.37 -14.72
C GLN A 98 9.74 6.92 -13.72
N THR A 99 8.71 7.73 -13.55
CA THR A 99 7.68 7.50 -12.53
C THR A 99 6.34 7.12 -13.11
N ILE A 100 5.62 6.27 -12.36
CA ILE A 100 4.23 5.90 -12.62
C ILE A 100 3.44 5.91 -11.31
N GLY A 101 2.16 6.27 -11.40
CA GLY A 101 1.21 6.35 -10.29
C GLY A 101 -0.23 6.33 -10.80
#